data_AF-A0A956DS03-F1
#
_entry.id   AF-A0A956DS03-F1
#
_cell.length_a   1.000
_cell.length_b   1.000
_cell.length_c   1.000
_cell.angle_alpha   90.00
_cell.angle_beta   90.00
_cell.angle_gamma   90.00
#
_symmetry.space_group_name_H-M   'P 1'
#
loop_
_entity.id
_entity.type
_entity.pdbx_description
1 polymer ?
#
loop_
_entity_poly.entity_id
_entity_poly.type
_entity_poly.pdbx_seq_one_letter_code
_entity_poly.pdbx_strand_id
1 'polypeptide(L)'
;MASRLWGLLALGAATLASCLIYNEDLLVDGSGAAGAGASTSVGGGGGTAMQCTAPGDCPGDDTTCATRACTMGACGFDFAVSGAACTEGGGKLCDGFGNCVECLTESDCTGGQICNAHACVDPMSLPLGAPCDMDQACMSNQCADGVCCDSACLGFCMGCNLAGMAGTCALAPDGADPHQDCSPDACNGAGACRCGDGAKNGDESAIDCGGDCMGCALGQACNGNSDCLSNNCVALTCAALCGDMTTEGGEDCDDGNTDDFDGCSPTCRNPTSHLVISEIVTAPNGAEMVEIYNPTSSTVSLSAVWIADYDTYYLVTQGGMPPQPTDFLARFPSGASIGPGAFRVVSLESATAYQAVYGALPDFDLDGADPGAPAMLGSYTSSSGLTNGDEMVVLFQWSAGNLVTDLDYLTYGNTSTGMNKSGVNVNGSVYASETPLNSQVAAPAPGSGKSIHRCDTAETSETKTGGNGSGSHDETSEDGTVAFKYNSGVNPSPKAAPPAGFCP
;
A
#
# COMPACT_ATOMS: atom_id res chain seq x y z
N MET A 1 -13.43 25.48 -57.24
CA MET A 1 -14.87 25.21 -57.48
C MET A 1 -15.46 24.88 -56.11
N ALA A 2 -16.03 25.85 -55.40
CA ALA A 2 -17.49 26.09 -55.28
C ALA A 2 -18.27 24.81 -54.88
N SER A 3 -19.11 24.73 -53.84
CA SER A 3 -19.96 25.76 -53.25
C SER A 3 -20.48 25.36 -51.86
N ARG A 4 -20.96 26.37 -51.11
CA ARG A 4 -21.61 26.36 -49.80
C ARG A 4 -23.11 26.03 -49.89
N LEU A 5 -23.73 25.63 -48.77
CA LEU A 5 -25.05 26.07 -48.25
C LEU A 5 -25.25 25.43 -46.85
N TRP A 6 -25.17 26.14 -45.70
CA TRP A 6 -26.11 27.07 -45.03
C TRP A 6 -27.32 26.41 -44.35
N GLY A 7 -27.37 26.55 -43.02
CA GLY A 7 -28.55 26.38 -42.16
C GLY A 7 -28.41 27.25 -40.91
N LEU A 8 -28.97 28.46 -40.96
CA LEU A 8 -29.21 29.34 -39.82
C LEU A 8 -30.42 28.85 -39.02
N LEU A 9 -30.39 29.02 -37.70
CA LEU A 9 -31.55 29.50 -36.94
C LEU A 9 -31.05 30.26 -35.70
N ALA A 10 -31.47 31.52 -35.63
CA ALA A 10 -31.23 32.43 -34.52
C ALA A 10 -32.57 32.86 -33.92
N LEU A 11 -32.47 33.35 -32.69
CA LEU A 11 -33.34 34.28 -31.95
C LEU A 11 -34.22 33.70 -30.84
N GLY A 12 -33.88 34.13 -29.63
CA GLY A 12 -34.70 34.08 -28.43
C GLY A 12 -33.97 34.82 -27.30
N ALA A 13 -34.03 36.16 -27.33
CA ALA A 13 -33.48 37.03 -26.31
C ALA A 13 -34.20 36.84 -24.96
N ALA A 14 -33.44 36.69 -23.88
CA ALA A 14 -33.93 36.83 -22.51
C ALA A 14 -33.05 37.84 -21.76
N THR A 15 -33.74 38.72 -21.08
CA THR A 15 -33.31 39.94 -20.42
C THR A 15 -32.43 39.72 -19.19
N LEU A 16 -31.50 40.66 -19.00
CA LEU A 16 -30.63 40.84 -17.83
C LEU A 16 -31.44 40.83 -16.52
N ALA A 17 -31.26 39.78 -15.74
CA ALA A 17 -31.56 39.75 -14.32
C ALA A 17 -30.26 39.45 -13.58
N SER A 18 -29.91 40.35 -12.66
CA SER A 18 -28.71 40.34 -11.83
C SER A 18 -28.55 38.99 -11.11
N CYS A 19 -27.52 38.24 -11.48
CA CYS A 19 -27.05 37.09 -10.70
C CYS A 19 -25.99 37.62 -9.72
N LEU A 20 -26.37 37.70 -8.45
CA LEU A 20 -25.46 37.89 -7.34
C LEU A 20 -24.48 36.70 -7.32
N ILE A 21 -23.21 36.98 -7.58
CA ILE A 21 -22.12 36.06 -7.26
C ILE A 21 -21.93 36.19 -5.75
N TYR A 22 -22.34 35.15 -5.01
CA TYR A 22 -21.90 34.94 -3.64
C TYR A 22 -20.41 34.57 -3.70
N ASN A 23 -19.57 35.45 -3.16
CA ASN A 23 -18.19 35.16 -2.84
C ASN A 23 -18.13 34.93 -1.33
N GLU A 24 -18.24 33.67 -0.90
CA GLU A 24 -18.02 33.25 0.48
C GLU A 24 -16.53 32.97 0.65
N ASP A 25 -15.75 34.02 0.87
CA ASP A 25 -14.38 33.94 1.38
C ASP A 25 -14.20 35.08 2.38
N LEU A 26 -14.57 34.80 3.63
CA LEU A 26 -14.20 35.57 4.83
C LEU A 26 -14.48 34.70 6.07
N LEU A 27 -13.74 33.59 6.18
CA LEU A 27 -13.47 32.96 7.47
C LEU A 27 -11.94 32.86 7.61
N VAL A 28 -11.42 33.80 8.38
CA VAL A 28 -10.03 33.82 8.84
C VAL A 28 -9.90 32.73 9.89
N ASP A 29 -9.18 31.64 9.57
CA ASP A 29 -8.59 30.76 10.57
C ASP A 29 -7.25 31.38 10.97
N GLY A 30 -7.25 32.08 12.11
CA GLY A 30 -6.06 32.63 12.73
C GLY A 30 -5.58 31.70 13.84
N SER A 31 -4.84 30.66 13.47
CA SER A 31 -4.02 29.90 14.40
C SER A 31 -2.71 30.65 14.67
N GLY A 32 -2.54 31.17 15.89
CA GLY A 32 -1.31 31.79 16.39
C GLY A 32 -1.21 31.62 17.90
N ALA A 33 -0.16 30.92 18.34
CA ALA A 33 0.04 30.40 19.68
C ALA A 33 0.44 31.46 20.74
N ALA A 34 0.04 31.21 21.99
CA ALA A 34 0.77 31.66 23.18
C ALA A 34 0.72 30.55 24.25
N GLY A 35 1.89 30.03 24.62
CA GLY A 35 2.05 28.93 25.56
C GLY A 35 2.21 29.35 27.03
N ALA A 36 1.71 28.44 27.89
CA ALA A 36 2.13 28.03 29.25
C ALA A 36 2.27 29.08 30.39
N GLY A 37 1.76 28.85 31.61
CA GLY A 37 1.05 27.68 32.14
C GLY A 37 0.79 27.75 33.65
N ALA A 38 0.03 26.79 34.18
CA ALA A 38 0.30 26.06 35.43
C ALA A 38 -0.77 24.97 35.64
N SER A 39 -0.31 23.73 35.79
CA SER A 39 -1.12 22.55 36.06
C SER A 39 -1.69 22.52 37.48
N THR A 40 -2.90 21.97 37.64
CA THR A 40 -3.13 20.80 38.53
C THR A 40 -4.30 19.98 37.98
N SER A 41 -4.10 18.67 37.89
CA SER A 41 -5.07 17.68 37.42
C SER A 41 -5.98 17.21 38.55
N VAL A 42 -7.22 16.81 38.23
CA VAL A 42 -7.79 15.45 38.38
C VAL A 42 -9.26 15.43 37.89
N GLY A 43 -9.54 14.58 36.90
CA GLY A 43 -10.70 13.65 36.89
C GLY A 43 -12.05 14.06 36.28
N GLY A 44 -12.27 13.67 35.02
CA GLY A 44 -13.44 12.89 34.57
C GLY A 44 -14.80 13.58 34.35
N GLY A 45 -15.38 13.39 33.15
CA GLY A 45 -16.83 13.45 32.91
C GLY A 45 -17.25 14.49 31.88
N GLY A 46 -17.61 14.02 30.68
CA GLY A 46 -18.21 14.83 29.62
C GLY A 46 -19.54 15.45 30.06
N GLY A 47 -19.64 16.75 29.77
CA GLY A 47 -20.74 17.64 30.11
C GLY A 47 -20.10 19.00 30.30
N THR A 48 -20.14 19.86 29.28
CA THR A 48 -19.66 21.24 29.39
C THR A 48 -20.37 21.87 30.58
N ALA A 49 -19.67 22.01 31.70
CA ALA A 49 -20.21 22.64 32.88
C ALA A 49 -20.60 24.07 32.48
N MET A 50 -21.88 24.40 32.63
CA MET A 50 -22.39 25.74 32.39
C MET A 50 -21.58 26.71 33.26
N GLN A 51 -20.74 27.53 32.64
CA GLN A 51 -19.78 28.41 33.31
C GLN A 51 -20.43 29.72 33.77
N CYS A 52 -21.54 30.12 33.15
CA CYS A 52 -22.26 31.34 33.46
C CYS A 52 -23.75 31.21 33.16
N THR A 53 -24.56 32.05 33.82
CA THR A 53 -25.98 32.25 33.52
C THR A 53 -26.30 33.69 33.13
N ALA A 54 -25.40 34.62 33.47
CA ALA A 54 -25.40 36.00 33.04
C ALA A 54 -23.95 36.46 32.79
N PRO A 55 -23.73 37.52 31.98
CA PRO A 55 -22.40 38.08 31.73
C PRO A 55 -21.56 38.40 32.97
N GLY A 56 -22.21 38.85 34.05
CA GLY A 56 -21.52 39.19 35.30
C GLY A 56 -20.93 38.00 36.06
N ASP A 57 -21.31 36.77 35.70
CA ASP A 57 -20.74 35.54 36.27
C ASP A 57 -19.34 35.25 35.69
N CYS A 58 -18.97 35.91 34.59
CA CYS A 58 -17.73 35.64 33.87
C CYS A 58 -16.53 36.43 34.42
N PRO A 59 -15.32 35.85 34.41
CA PRO A 59 -14.10 36.53 34.81
C PRO A 59 -13.74 37.64 33.80
N GLY A 60 -13.07 38.69 34.29
CA GLY A 60 -12.65 39.83 33.50
C GLY A 60 -13.40 41.12 33.87
N ASP A 61 -12.92 42.23 33.32
CA ASP A 61 -13.47 43.56 33.55
C ASP A 61 -14.12 44.08 32.27
N ASP A 62 -15.23 44.78 32.43
CA ASP A 62 -15.90 45.44 31.31
C ASP A 62 -15.22 46.78 31.02
N THR A 63 -14.88 47.02 29.76
CA THR A 63 -14.34 48.27 29.22
C THR A 63 -15.30 48.82 28.16
N THR A 64 -15.06 50.06 27.69
CA THR A 64 -15.80 50.61 26.56
C THR A 64 -15.67 49.74 25.30
N CYS A 65 -14.56 49.00 25.16
CA CYS A 65 -14.28 48.18 23.97
C CYS A 65 -14.61 46.70 24.13
N ALA A 66 -14.75 46.19 25.35
CA ALA A 66 -15.09 44.80 25.62
C ALA A 66 -16.02 44.69 26.83
N THR A 67 -17.20 44.10 26.64
CA THR A 67 -18.07 43.74 27.76
C THR A 67 -18.17 42.24 27.85
N ARG A 68 -18.12 41.66 29.04
CA ARG A 68 -18.31 40.22 29.21
C ARG A 68 -19.65 39.80 28.62
N ALA A 69 -19.69 38.56 28.13
CA ALA A 69 -20.85 37.93 27.53
C ALA A 69 -21.01 36.51 28.07
N CYS A 70 -22.25 36.04 28.13
CA CYS A 70 -22.57 34.66 28.48
C CYS A 70 -23.46 34.05 27.39
N THR A 71 -22.86 33.28 26.50
CA THR A 71 -23.54 32.72 25.33
C THR A 71 -23.60 31.21 25.45
N MET A 72 -24.81 30.66 25.54
CA MET A 72 -25.08 29.22 25.73
C MET A 72 -24.31 28.58 26.89
N GLY A 73 -24.09 29.33 27.98
CA GLY A 73 -23.42 28.84 29.18
C GLY A 73 -21.89 28.84 29.11
N ALA A 74 -21.29 29.42 28.05
CA ALA A 74 -19.86 29.70 27.97
C ALA A 74 -19.58 31.19 28.20
N CYS A 75 -18.54 31.47 28.97
CA CYS A 75 -18.06 32.84 29.16
C CYS A 75 -17.30 33.34 27.93
N GLY A 76 -17.53 34.59 27.55
CA GLY A 76 -16.83 35.27 26.46
C GLY A 76 -16.90 36.78 26.62
N PHE A 77 -16.62 37.51 25.54
CA PHE A 77 -16.75 38.97 25.47
C PHE A 77 -17.50 39.36 24.21
N ASP A 78 -18.34 40.38 24.33
CA ASP A 78 -18.89 41.15 23.23
C ASP A 78 -17.98 42.36 23.00
N PHE A 79 -17.37 42.45 21.82
CA PHE A 79 -16.46 43.53 21.47
C PHE A 79 -17.21 44.68 20.78
N ALA A 80 -16.88 45.91 21.16
CA ALA A 80 -17.39 47.09 20.48
C ALA A 80 -16.90 47.09 19.02
N VAL A 81 -17.69 47.65 18.12
CA VAL A 81 -17.30 47.79 16.71
C VAL A 81 -15.99 48.56 16.57
N SER A 82 -15.14 48.14 15.65
CA SER A 82 -13.88 48.81 15.36
C SER A 82 -14.12 50.29 15.02
N GLY A 83 -13.36 51.19 15.65
CA GLY A 83 -13.52 52.64 15.56
C GLY A 83 -14.49 53.27 16.55
N ALA A 84 -15.13 52.48 17.43
CA ALA A 84 -15.91 53.03 18.54
C ALA A 84 -15.02 53.87 19.47
N ALA A 85 -15.51 55.03 19.91
CA ALA A 85 -14.73 55.92 20.77
C ALA A 85 -14.53 55.32 22.17
N CYS A 86 -13.31 55.40 22.69
CA CYS A 86 -12.94 54.96 24.03
C CYS A 86 -11.92 55.95 24.64
N THR A 87 -11.64 55.84 25.94
CA THR A 87 -10.70 56.75 26.65
C THR A 87 -9.78 56.03 27.63
N GLU A 88 -9.92 54.72 27.74
CA GLU A 88 -9.14 53.86 28.61
C GLU A 88 -7.70 53.72 28.13
N GLY A 89 -6.74 53.65 29.05
CA GLY A 89 -5.34 53.36 28.72
C GLY A 89 -4.64 54.40 27.84
N GLY A 90 -5.24 55.58 27.61
CA GLY A 90 -4.72 56.58 26.68
C GLY A 90 -5.16 56.38 25.22
N GLY A 91 -5.94 55.33 24.94
CA GLY A 91 -6.53 55.08 23.63
C GLY A 91 -7.68 56.02 23.29
N LYS A 92 -8.09 55.97 22.02
CA LYS A 92 -9.17 56.78 21.45
C LYS A 92 -10.23 55.94 20.74
N LEU A 93 -9.85 54.77 20.23
CA LEU A 93 -10.66 53.94 19.36
C LEU A 93 -10.60 52.47 19.79
N CYS A 94 -11.71 51.76 19.68
CA CYS A 94 -11.73 50.31 19.87
C CYS A 94 -11.21 49.60 18.62
N ASP A 95 -10.35 48.60 18.79
CA ASP A 95 -9.80 47.80 17.67
C ASP A 95 -10.80 46.79 17.08
N GLY A 96 -11.87 46.47 17.81
CA GLY A 96 -12.82 45.41 17.45
C GLY A 96 -12.51 44.06 18.10
N PHE A 97 -11.41 43.96 18.85
CA PHE A 97 -10.98 42.79 19.62
C PHE A 97 -10.93 43.06 21.13
N GLY A 98 -11.44 44.22 21.55
CA GLY A 98 -11.63 44.57 22.94
C GLY A 98 -10.62 45.56 23.51
N ASN A 99 -9.65 46.02 22.73
CA ASN A 99 -8.63 46.96 23.19
C ASN A 99 -9.00 48.39 22.81
N CYS A 100 -8.78 49.31 23.74
CA CYS A 100 -8.81 50.74 23.48
C CYS A 100 -7.42 51.21 23.03
N VAL A 101 -7.29 51.54 21.75
CA VAL A 101 -6.02 51.84 21.09
C VAL A 101 -5.95 53.29 20.60
N GLU A 102 -4.74 53.80 20.36
CA GLU A 102 -4.57 55.21 19.97
C GLU A 102 -5.00 55.49 18.53
N CYS A 103 -4.89 54.50 17.65
CA CYS A 103 -5.20 54.60 16.23
C CYS A 103 -5.57 53.23 15.63
N LEU A 104 -6.32 53.27 14.53
CA LEU A 104 -6.59 52.12 13.66
C LEU A 104 -6.02 52.37 12.25
N THR A 105 -5.90 53.65 11.90
CA THR A 105 -5.39 54.14 10.63
C THR A 105 -4.50 55.36 10.87
N GLU A 106 -3.68 55.72 9.89
CA GLU A 106 -2.86 56.94 9.96
C GLU A 106 -3.69 58.21 10.17
N SER A 107 -4.96 58.21 9.75
CA SER A 107 -5.85 59.38 9.89
C SER A 107 -6.27 59.68 11.33
N ASP A 108 -6.10 58.70 12.23
CA ASP A 108 -6.41 58.83 13.66
C ASP A 108 -5.27 59.52 14.43
N CYS A 109 -4.09 59.61 13.80
CA CYS A 109 -2.90 60.23 14.35
C CYS A 109 -2.77 61.70 13.91
N THR A 110 -2.06 62.48 14.71
CA THR A 110 -1.88 63.92 14.48
C THR A 110 -0.42 64.24 14.19
N GLY A 111 -0.14 65.35 13.49
CA GLY A 111 1.25 65.83 13.35
C GLY A 111 2.14 65.01 12.40
N GLY A 112 1.55 64.22 11.48
CA GLY A 112 2.32 63.41 10.52
C GLY A 112 2.84 62.09 11.08
N GLN A 113 2.35 61.69 12.25
CA GLN A 113 2.55 60.37 12.84
C GLN A 113 1.87 59.27 12.00
N ILE A 114 2.39 58.06 12.09
CA ILE A 114 1.80 56.86 11.48
C ILE A 114 1.17 55.99 12.57
N CYS A 115 0.20 55.17 12.17
CA CYS A 115 -0.37 54.17 13.05
C CYS A 115 0.42 52.86 12.92
N ASN A 116 1.12 52.46 13.97
CA ASN A 116 1.93 51.25 13.98
C ASN A 116 1.67 50.48 15.27
N ALA A 117 1.33 49.19 15.16
CA ALA A 117 0.95 48.34 16.28
C ALA A 117 -0.12 49.01 17.17
N HIS A 118 -1.08 49.69 16.53
CA HIS A 118 -2.16 50.45 17.15
C HIS A 118 -1.74 51.64 18.06
N ALA A 119 -0.51 52.13 17.90
CA ALA A 119 0.01 53.34 18.55
C ALA A 119 0.39 54.42 17.54
N CYS A 120 0.18 55.70 17.89
CA CYS A 120 0.60 56.82 17.05
C CYS A 120 2.08 57.13 17.29
N VAL A 121 2.93 56.77 16.33
CA VAL A 121 4.38 56.94 16.42
C VAL A 121 4.90 57.88 15.34
N ASP A 122 5.96 58.61 15.66
CA ASP A 122 6.68 59.36 14.63
C ASP A 122 7.37 58.36 13.66
N PRO A 123 7.41 58.63 12.35
CA PRO A 123 8.16 57.81 11.42
C PRO A 123 9.63 57.68 11.85
N MET A 124 10.20 56.49 11.71
CA MET A 124 11.59 56.15 12.00
C MET A 124 12.01 56.41 13.46
N SER A 125 11.09 56.22 14.42
CA SER A 125 11.32 56.51 15.84
C SER A 125 11.46 55.28 16.74
N LEU A 126 11.05 54.10 16.27
CA LEU A 126 11.06 52.89 17.08
C LEU A 126 12.45 52.23 17.14
N PRO A 127 12.97 51.90 18.34
CA PRO A 127 14.24 51.21 18.50
C PRO A 127 14.14 49.74 18.06
N LEU A 128 15.30 49.10 17.88
CA LEU A 128 15.36 47.67 17.60
C LEU A 128 14.62 46.84 18.67
N GLY A 129 13.85 45.85 18.22
CA GLY A 129 13.05 44.95 19.06
C GLY A 129 11.69 45.52 19.48
N ALA A 130 11.39 46.79 19.16
CA ALA A 130 10.06 47.36 19.36
C ALA A 130 9.05 46.74 18.36
N PRO A 131 7.78 46.56 18.75
CA PRO A 131 6.76 46.01 17.86
C PRO A 131 6.50 46.93 16.66
N CYS A 132 6.32 46.33 15.48
CA CYS A 132 6.04 47.06 14.25
C CYS A 132 5.12 46.28 13.31
N ASP A 133 4.38 47.02 12.50
CA ASP A 133 3.57 46.50 11.40
C ASP A 133 4.09 46.98 10.03
N MET A 134 5.00 47.96 10.02
CA MET A 134 5.58 48.53 8.80
C MET A 134 7.01 49.02 9.00
N ASP A 135 7.81 48.95 7.94
CA ASP A 135 9.23 49.32 7.93
C ASP A 135 9.45 50.76 8.43
N GLN A 136 8.61 51.70 7.99
CA GLN A 136 8.79 53.13 8.25
C GLN A 136 8.61 53.51 9.73
N ALA A 137 8.09 52.64 10.59
CA ALA A 137 8.02 52.89 12.02
C ALA A 137 9.39 52.73 12.71
N CYS A 138 10.25 51.89 12.14
CA CYS A 138 11.52 51.50 12.72
C CYS A 138 12.65 52.48 12.39
N MET A 139 13.52 52.77 13.36
CA MET A 139 14.75 53.55 13.13
C MET A 139 15.66 52.90 12.07
N SER A 140 15.62 51.58 11.96
CA SER A 140 16.32 50.80 10.93
C SER A 140 15.65 50.85 9.56
N ASN A 141 14.40 51.33 9.49
CA ASN A 141 13.50 51.20 8.35
C ASN A 141 13.32 49.73 7.91
N GLN A 142 13.30 48.79 8.86
CA GLN A 142 13.08 47.36 8.60
C GLN A 142 12.20 46.78 9.71
N CYS A 143 11.02 46.30 9.33
CA CYS A 143 10.11 45.57 10.18
C CYS A 143 10.07 44.11 9.75
N ALA A 144 10.62 43.23 10.59
CA ALA A 144 10.63 41.79 10.35
C ALA A 144 10.06 41.10 11.60
N ASP A 145 9.18 40.12 11.40
CA ASP A 145 8.66 39.26 12.47
C ASP A 145 7.86 40.01 13.54
N GLY A 146 7.20 41.09 13.12
CA GLY A 146 6.45 41.99 13.98
C GLY A 146 7.33 42.85 14.88
N VAL A 147 8.65 42.91 14.66
CA VAL A 147 9.59 43.72 15.45
C VAL A 147 10.59 44.49 14.58
N CYS A 148 11.02 45.66 15.06
CA CYS A 148 12.00 46.48 14.37
C CYS A 148 13.35 45.78 14.35
N CYS A 149 13.81 45.44 13.15
CA CYS A 149 14.97 44.60 12.93
C CYS A 149 16.20 45.39 12.48
N ASP A 150 17.42 44.93 12.80
CA ASP A 150 18.67 45.60 12.40
C ASP A 150 18.97 45.49 10.90
N SER A 151 18.30 44.57 10.21
CA SER A 151 18.39 44.32 8.77
C SER A 151 17.06 43.79 8.22
N ALA A 152 16.99 43.56 6.91
CA ALA A 152 15.78 43.02 6.25
C ALA A 152 15.46 41.56 6.61
N CYS A 153 16.40 40.84 7.24
CA CYS A 153 16.26 39.45 7.67
C CYS A 153 15.72 38.45 6.62
N LEU A 154 16.22 38.55 5.38
CA LEU A 154 15.75 37.76 4.23
C LEU A 154 16.44 36.38 4.08
N GLY A 155 17.18 35.93 5.09
CA GLY A 155 17.88 34.65 5.04
C GLY A 155 16.97 33.50 5.47
N PHE A 156 17.28 32.31 4.96
CA PHE A 156 16.56 31.09 5.27
C PHE A 156 16.80 30.69 6.74
N CYS A 157 15.77 30.28 7.46
CA CYS A 157 15.88 29.92 8.89
C CYS A 157 16.47 31.05 9.73
N MET A 158 16.02 32.28 9.50
CA MET A 158 16.40 33.45 10.27
C MET A 158 15.19 34.05 10.97
N GLY A 159 15.42 34.74 12.09
CA GLY A 159 14.36 35.44 12.78
C GLY A 159 14.88 36.66 13.53
N CYS A 160 14.00 37.64 13.71
CA CYS A 160 14.25 38.88 14.41
C CYS A 160 13.43 39.03 15.68
N ASN A 161 12.42 38.16 15.89
CA ASN A 161 11.65 38.05 17.13
C ASN A 161 12.16 36.92 18.05
N LEU A 162 13.36 36.39 17.80
CA LEU A 162 13.95 35.29 18.58
C LEU A 162 14.11 35.68 20.06
N ALA A 163 13.77 34.76 20.96
CA ALA A 163 13.81 34.99 22.40
C ALA A 163 15.21 35.42 22.87
N GLY A 164 15.31 36.63 23.43
CA GLY A 164 16.58 37.19 23.91
C GLY A 164 17.44 37.88 22.83
N MET A 165 17.02 37.86 21.56
CA MET A 165 17.68 38.55 20.44
C MET A 165 16.72 39.47 19.66
N ALA A 166 15.59 39.85 20.26
CA ALA A 166 14.59 40.70 19.63
C ALA A 166 15.21 41.96 19.01
N GLY A 167 14.99 42.15 17.71
CA GLY A 167 15.53 43.27 16.93
C GLY A 167 16.90 43.06 16.30
N THR A 168 17.53 41.90 16.48
CA THR A 168 18.75 41.49 15.77
C THR A 168 18.45 40.28 14.91
N CYS A 169 18.68 40.38 13.60
CA CYS A 169 18.49 39.25 12.69
C CYS A 169 19.55 38.16 12.96
N ALA A 170 19.10 36.99 13.40
CA ALA A 170 19.97 35.86 13.71
C ALA A 170 19.40 34.54 13.18
N LEU A 171 20.24 33.51 13.14
CA LEU A 171 19.80 32.16 12.79
C LEU A 171 18.80 31.64 13.83
N ALA A 172 17.70 31.08 13.35
CA ALA A 172 16.73 30.38 14.17
C ALA A 172 17.42 29.22 14.91
N PRO A 173 17.16 29.03 16.21
CA PRO A 173 17.69 27.89 16.95
C PRO A 173 17.27 26.55 16.34
N ASP A 174 18.04 25.51 16.65
CA ASP A 174 17.69 24.14 16.29
C ASP A 174 16.30 23.75 16.83
N GLY A 175 15.41 23.28 15.94
CA GLY A 175 14.02 22.93 16.24
C GLY A 175 13.02 24.10 16.19
N ALA A 176 13.45 25.33 15.87
CA ALA A 176 12.55 26.45 15.64
C ALA A 176 12.23 26.61 14.15
N ASP A 177 11.02 27.04 13.82
CA ASP A 177 10.64 27.47 12.47
C ASP A 177 9.80 28.76 12.51
N PRO A 178 10.43 29.93 12.71
CA PRO A 178 9.72 31.19 12.92
C PRO A 178 8.87 31.64 11.71
N HIS A 179 9.26 31.23 10.50
CA HIS A 179 8.61 31.64 9.23
C HIS A 179 7.90 30.51 8.50
N GLN A 180 7.88 29.30 9.07
CA GLN A 180 7.44 28.09 8.36
C GLN A 180 8.28 27.83 7.10
N ASP A 181 9.57 28.18 7.16
CA ASP A 181 10.54 28.00 6.08
C ASP A 181 10.76 26.51 5.76
N CYS A 182 10.53 25.63 6.75
CA CYS A 182 10.89 24.23 6.68
C CYS A 182 9.70 23.27 6.62
N SER A 183 8.46 23.75 6.48
CA SER A 183 7.24 22.93 6.58
C SER A 183 7.31 21.59 5.81
N PRO A 184 7.12 20.44 6.48
CA PRO A 184 6.64 20.24 7.86
C PRO A 184 7.70 20.30 8.98
N ASP A 185 8.97 20.51 8.64
CA ASP A 185 10.16 20.40 9.50
C ASP A 185 10.56 21.74 10.17
N ALA A 186 11.67 21.75 10.90
CA ALA A 186 12.26 22.88 11.60
C ALA A 186 13.73 23.16 11.20
N CYS A 187 14.22 24.33 11.58
CA CYS A 187 15.60 24.75 11.32
C CYS A 187 16.63 23.98 12.17
N ASN A 188 17.84 23.80 11.65
CA ASN A 188 18.94 23.08 12.31
C ASN A 188 19.92 23.97 13.13
N GLY A 189 19.61 25.26 13.31
CA GLY A 189 20.53 26.21 13.98
C GLY A 189 21.69 26.73 13.11
N ALA A 190 21.83 26.25 11.88
CA ALA A 190 22.87 26.64 10.93
C ALA A 190 22.34 27.31 9.64
N GLY A 191 21.04 27.58 9.57
CA GLY A 191 20.40 28.22 8.41
C GLY A 191 19.92 27.24 7.33
N ALA A 192 19.65 25.99 7.69
CA ALA A 192 19.02 24.98 6.83
C ALA A 192 17.93 24.21 7.59
N CYS A 193 17.03 23.53 6.86
CA CYS A 193 16.10 22.56 7.44
C CYS A 193 16.85 21.30 7.89
N ARG A 194 16.37 20.64 8.94
CA ARG A 194 17.00 19.42 9.47
C ARG A 194 17.01 18.30 8.43
N CYS A 195 15.88 18.03 7.79
CA CYS A 195 15.68 16.93 6.85
C CYS A 195 16.30 17.13 5.45
N GLY A 196 17.33 17.95 5.31
CA GLY A 196 17.94 18.27 4.01
C GLY A 196 19.33 18.90 4.11
N ASP A 197 20.00 18.71 5.25
CA ASP A 197 21.31 19.29 5.52
C ASP A 197 22.48 18.33 5.23
N GLY A 198 22.19 17.11 4.80
CA GLY A 198 23.17 16.10 4.44
C GLY A 198 23.80 15.40 5.63
N ALA A 199 23.27 15.56 6.84
CA ALA A 199 23.78 14.96 8.06
C ALA A 199 22.68 14.27 8.87
N LYS A 200 22.89 13.00 9.24
CA LYS A 200 21.98 12.26 10.13
C LYS A 200 21.88 12.95 11.50
N ASN A 201 20.81 13.70 11.75
CA ASN A 201 20.61 14.46 12.99
C ASN A 201 19.13 14.51 13.42
N GLY A 202 18.83 15.15 14.55
CA GLY A 202 17.48 15.11 15.13
C GLY A 202 17.02 13.68 15.45
N ASP A 203 15.85 13.30 14.95
CA ASP A 203 15.21 11.99 15.07
C ASP A 203 15.23 11.18 13.76
N GLU A 204 15.99 11.61 12.76
CA GLU A 204 16.18 10.93 11.49
C GLU A 204 16.62 9.47 11.65
N SER A 205 16.01 8.59 10.86
CA SER A 205 16.40 7.18 10.81
C SER A 205 17.51 6.92 9.79
N ALA A 206 17.58 7.71 8.72
CA ALA A 206 18.74 7.83 7.82
C ALA A 206 18.97 9.30 7.41
N ILE A 207 20.10 9.61 6.76
CA ILE A 207 20.46 11.00 6.42
C ILE A 207 19.29 11.67 5.68
N ASP A 208 18.77 12.76 6.23
CA ASP A 208 17.69 13.57 5.64
C ASP A 208 16.33 12.83 5.48
N CYS A 209 16.06 11.78 6.27
CA CYS A 209 14.77 11.05 6.24
C CYS A 209 14.42 10.25 7.51
N GLY A 210 13.13 9.94 7.66
CA GLY A 210 12.55 9.22 8.81
C GLY A 210 12.37 10.08 10.06
N GLY A 211 11.60 9.58 11.05
CA GLY A 211 11.18 10.41 12.19
C GLY A 211 10.20 11.50 11.76
N ASP A 212 10.45 12.75 12.16
CA ASP A 212 9.71 13.94 11.76
C ASP A 212 9.97 14.34 10.29
N CYS A 213 10.96 13.73 9.62
CA CYS A 213 11.27 13.93 8.21
C CYS A 213 10.36 13.13 7.27
N MET A 214 10.48 13.40 5.96
CA MET A 214 9.87 12.53 4.95
C MET A 214 10.40 11.10 5.09
N GLY A 215 9.56 10.11 4.75
CA GLY A 215 9.95 8.71 4.82
C GLY A 215 11.21 8.41 3.99
N CYS A 216 12.00 7.46 4.45
CA CYS A 216 13.20 6.98 3.81
C CYS A 216 12.87 6.03 2.64
N ALA A 217 13.70 6.09 1.60
CA ALA A 217 13.62 5.20 0.45
C ALA A 217 14.03 3.76 0.81
N LEU A 218 13.69 2.81 -0.07
CA LEU A 218 14.04 1.40 0.08
C LEU A 218 15.55 1.20 0.29
N GLY A 219 15.90 0.27 1.18
CA GLY A 219 17.29 -0.03 1.56
C GLY A 219 17.92 0.97 2.53
N GLN A 220 17.24 2.08 2.88
CA GLN A 220 17.70 3.01 3.91
C GLN A 220 17.33 2.53 5.31
N ALA A 221 18.02 3.06 6.32
CA ALA A 221 17.77 2.71 7.71
C ALA A 221 16.46 3.32 8.24
N CYS A 222 15.76 2.54 9.06
CA CYS A 222 14.50 2.91 9.72
C CYS A 222 14.50 2.44 11.19
N ASN A 223 13.76 3.13 12.05
CA ASN A 223 13.48 2.73 13.43
C ASN A 223 12.04 2.24 13.62
N GLY A 224 11.12 2.63 12.73
CA GLY A 224 9.75 2.15 12.65
C GLY A 224 9.18 2.24 11.24
N ASN A 225 7.99 1.67 11.03
CA ASN A 225 7.33 1.63 9.72
C ASN A 225 7.10 3.03 9.13
N SER A 226 6.68 3.99 9.95
CA SER A 226 6.45 5.38 9.54
C SER A 226 7.71 6.08 9.00
N ASP A 227 8.90 5.57 9.32
CA ASP A 227 10.15 6.14 8.83
C ASP A 227 10.42 5.78 7.36
N CYS A 228 9.60 4.93 6.74
CA CYS A 228 9.78 4.47 5.36
C CYS A 228 8.69 5.04 4.45
N LEU A 229 9.05 5.36 3.20
CA LEU A 229 8.05 5.70 2.18
C LEU A 229 7.08 4.55 1.92
N SER A 230 7.58 3.31 1.98
CA SER A 230 6.80 2.07 1.87
C SER A 230 5.97 1.74 3.12
N ASN A 231 6.10 2.54 4.19
CA ASN A 231 5.54 2.25 5.50
C ASN A 231 5.92 0.85 6.05
N ASN A 232 7.05 0.28 5.61
CA ASN A 232 7.47 -1.08 5.96
C ASN A 232 8.96 -1.14 6.34
N CYS A 233 9.20 -1.20 7.66
CA CYS A 233 10.54 -1.29 8.22
C CYS A 233 10.86 -2.73 8.65
N VAL A 234 11.63 -3.45 7.84
CA VAL A 234 12.00 -4.84 8.11
C VAL A 234 13.49 -4.91 8.46
N ALA A 235 13.79 -5.48 9.63
CA ALA A 235 15.17 -5.60 10.12
C ALA A 235 15.94 -4.25 10.10
N LEU A 236 15.29 -3.17 10.55
CA LEU A 236 15.83 -1.80 10.58
C LEU A 236 16.18 -1.22 9.20
N THR A 237 15.61 -1.77 8.13
CA THR A 237 15.79 -1.31 6.75
C THR A 237 14.44 -1.17 6.06
N CYS A 238 14.21 -0.07 5.33
CA CYS A 238 13.00 0.10 4.55
C CYS A 238 12.94 -0.94 3.43
N ALA A 239 11.87 -1.72 3.43
CA ALA A 239 11.61 -2.78 2.46
C ALA A 239 10.33 -2.49 1.70
N ALA A 240 10.20 -3.06 0.50
CA ALA A 240 8.98 -2.96 -0.28
C ALA A 240 7.81 -3.60 0.49
N LEU A 241 6.60 -3.07 0.32
CA LEU A 241 5.39 -3.62 0.93
C LEU A 241 4.45 -4.17 -0.14
N CYS A 242 4.41 -5.50 -0.23
CA CYS A 242 3.52 -6.15 -1.17
C CYS A 242 2.03 -5.92 -0.81
N GLY A 243 1.25 -5.56 -1.82
CA GLY A 243 -0.19 -5.37 -1.73
C GLY A 243 -0.61 -3.94 -1.38
N ASP A 244 0.23 -2.94 -1.63
CA ASP A 244 -0.05 -1.53 -1.31
C ASP A 244 -0.49 -0.68 -2.53
N MET A 245 -0.69 -1.32 -3.68
CA MET A 245 -0.99 -0.75 -4.99
C MET A 245 0.17 0.00 -5.66
N THR A 246 1.39 -0.12 -5.13
CA THR A 246 2.57 0.59 -5.62
C THR A 246 3.68 -0.41 -5.89
N THR A 247 4.06 -0.58 -7.15
CA THR A 247 5.21 -1.45 -7.45
C THR A 247 6.51 -0.76 -7.03
N GLU A 248 7.10 -1.28 -5.96
CA GLU A 248 8.31 -0.77 -5.34
C GLU A 248 9.56 -1.59 -5.72
N GLY A 249 10.74 -1.07 -5.40
CA GLY A 249 12.01 -1.73 -5.72
C GLY A 249 12.15 -3.09 -5.02
N GLY A 250 12.08 -4.16 -5.81
CA GLY A 250 12.11 -5.54 -5.31
C GLY A 250 10.89 -6.36 -5.71
N GLU A 251 9.81 -5.70 -6.13
CA GLU A 251 8.56 -6.28 -6.61
C GLU A 251 8.53 -6.36 -8.13
N ASP A 252 7.90 -7.41 -8.66
CA ASP A 252 7.69 -7.60 -10.09
C ASP A 252 6.27 -7.20 -10.52
N CYS A 253 5.34 -7.10 -9.55
CA CYS A 253 3.94 -6.70 -9.67
C CYS A 253 3.43 -6.19 -8.31
N ASP A 254 2.29 -5.51 -8.29
CA ASP A 254 1.48 -5.25 -7.09
C ASP A 254 0.01 -5.05 -7.52
N ASP A 255 -0.93 -5.78 -6.90
CA ASP A 255 -2.36 -5.70 -7.18
C ASP A 255 -3.22 -5.32 -5.96
N GLY A 256 -2.59 -4.76 -4.92
CA GLY A 256 -3.28 -4.20 -3.76
C GLY A 256 -3.73 -5.22 -2.70
N ASN A 257 -3.24 -6.47 -2.78
CA ASN A 257 -3.44 -7.47 -1.73
C ASN A 257 -2.28 -8.50 -1.72
N THR A 258 -2.38 -9.53 -0.87
CA THR A 258 -1.38 -10.60 -0.75
C THR A 258 -2.01 -12.00 -0.95
N ASP A 259 -3.17 -12.06 -1.59
CA ASP A 259 -3.73 -13.33 -2.06
C ASP A 259 -2.92 -13.79 -3.29
N ASP A 260 -2.97 -15.08 -3.59
CA ASP A 260 -2.38 -15.64 -4.82
C ASP A 260 -3.52 -15.90 -5.83
N PHE A 261 -3.18 -16.28 -7.06
CA PHE A 261 -4.12 -16.60 -8.15
C PHE A 261 -4.91 -15.42 -8.75
N ASP A 262 -4.55 -14.18 -8.46
CA ASP A 262 -5.16 -12.97 -9.02
C ASP A 262 -4.24 -12.18 -9.97
N GLY A 263 -3.00 -12.65 -10.14
CA GLY A 263 -2.06 -12.13 -11.13
C GLY A 263 -0.78 -11.57 -10.53
N CYS A 264 -0.73 -11.44 -9.20
CA CYS A 264 0.48 -11.17 -8.45
C CYS A 264 0.59 -12.18 -7.30
N SER A 265 1.79 -12.63 -6.97
CA SER A 265 1.95 -13.56 -5.84
C SER A 265 1.90 -12.81 -4.49
N PRO A 266 1.72 -13.52 -3.36
CA PRO A 266 1.79 -12.93 -2.01
C PRO A 266 3.14 -12.27 -1.66
N THR A 267 4.16 -12.50 -2.48
CA THR A 267 5.51 -11.90 -2.35
C THR A 267 5.83 -10.94 -3.50
N CYS A 268 4.79 -10.49 -4.20
CA CYS A 268 4.83 -9.55 -5.31
C CYS A 268 5.73 -10.00 -6.45
N ARG A 269 5.61 -11.28 -6.80
CA ARG A 269 6.27 -11.91 -7.95
C ARG A 269 5.25 -12.19 -9.03
N ASN A 270 5.65 -11.95 -10.27
CA ASN A 270 4.83 -12.33 -11.41
C ASN A 270 4.65 -13.85 -11.43
N PRO A 271 3.43 -14.36 -11.68
CA PRO A 271 3.18 -15.77 -11.81
C PRO A 271 4.03 -16.41 -12.92
N THR A 272 4.25 -17.72 -12.81
CA THR A 272 5.03 -18.48 -13.78
C THR A 272 4.40 -18.46 -15.17
N SER A 273 5.21 -18.75 -16.19
CA SER A 273 4.80 -18.64 -17.60
C SER A 273 4.20 -19.92 -18.20
N HIS A 274 3.85 -20.88 -17.34
CA HIS A 274 3.34 -22.19 -17.73
C HIS A 274 2.23 -22.66 -16.76
N LEU A 275 1.67 -23.85 -16.98
CA LEU A 275 0.57 -24.37 -16.14
C LEU A 275 1.13 -25.01 -14.87
N VAL A 276 0.44 -24.79 -13.74
CA VAL A 276 0.82 -25.36 -12.44
C VAL A 276 -0.29 -26.27 -11.90
N ILE A 277 0.06 -27.20 -11.02
CA ILE A 277 -0.83 -27.95 -10.15
C ILE A 277 -1.29 -27.00 -9.04
N SER A 278 -2.59 -26.85 -8.82
CA SER A 278 -3.14 -25.92 -7.82
C SER A 278 -3.69 -26.61 -6.58
N GLU A 279 -4.21 -27.82 -6.71
CA GLU A 279 -4.84 -28.55 -5.61
C GLU A 279 -4.74 -30.06 -5.80
N ILE A 280 -4.46 -30.80 -4.71
CA ILE A 280 -4.52 -32.27 -4.68
C ILE A 280 -5.38 -32.74 -3.51
N VAL A 281 -6.24 -33.73 -3.78
CA VAL A 281 -7.00 -34.51 -2.78
C VAL A 281 -6.73 -35.99 -3.02
N THR A 282 -6.38 -36.73 -1.97
CA THR A 282 -6.06 -38.17 -2.04
C THR A 282 -7.14 -39.08 -1.43
N ALA A 283 -8.04 -38.52 -0.62
CA ALA A 283 -9.10 -39.29 0.01
C ALA A 283 -10.31 -38.44 0.38
N PRO A 284 -11.51 -39.06 0.52
CA PRO A 284 -11.83 -40.44 0.12
C PRO A 284 -11.75 -40.62 -1.41
N ASN A 285 -11.75 -41.85 -1.93
CA ASN A 285 -11.58 -42.12 -3.37
C ASN A 285 -12.49 -41.24 -4.26
N GLY A 286 -13.75 -41.05 -3.87
CA GLY A 286 -14.69 -40.24 -4.68
C GLY A 286 -14.37 -38.75 -4.69
N ALA A 287 -13.50 -38.29 -3.80
CA ALA A 287 -13.01 -36.92 -3.73
C ALA A 287 -11.65 -36.77 -4.43
N GLU A 288 -11.03 -37.87 -4.83
CA GLU A 288 -9.66 -37.90 -5.31
C GLU A 288 -9.51 -37.15 -6.64
N MET A 289 -8.61 -36.17 -6.66
CA MET A 289 -8.44 -35.27 -7.79
C MET A 289 -7.06 -34.63 -7.84
N VAL A 290 -6.68 -34.26 -9.06
CA VAL A 290 -5.60 -33.32 -9.35
C VAL A 290 -6.21 -32.12 -10.07
N GLU A 291 -5.93 -30.93 -9.57
CA GLU A 291 -6.33 -29.67 -10.20
C GLU A 291 -5.13 -28.95 -10.80
N ILE A 292 -5.31 -28.38 -11.99
CA ILE A 292 -4.35 -27.50 -12.64
C ILE A 292 -4.90 -26.08 -12.80
N TYR A 293 -4.00 -25.11 -12.77
CA TYR A 293 -4.27 -23.69 -12.94
C TYR A 293 -3.43 -23.11 -14.09
N ASN A 294 -4.00 -22.11 -14.77
CA ASN A 294 -3.31 -21.35 -15.80
C ASN A 294 -2.97 -19.94 -15.30
N PRO A 295 -1.76 -19.72 -14.74
CA PRO A 295 -1.29 -18.40 -14.34
C PRO A 295 -0.95 -17.48 -15.51
N THR A 296 -0.86 -18.02 -16.74
CA THR A 296 -0.44 -17.23 -17.89
C THR A 296 -1.54 -16.24 -18.31
N SER A 297 -1.14 -15.16 -18.98
CA SER A 297 -2.05 -14.15 -19.53
C SER A 297 -2.80 -14.59 -20.80
N SER A 298 -2.68 -15.85 -21.21
CA SER A 298 -3.24 -16.35 -22.47
C SER A 298 -3.91 -17.71 -22.31
N THR A 299 -4.76 -18.07 -23.27
CA THR A 299 -5.36 -19.42 -23.30
C THR A 299 -4.31 -20.45 -23.70
N VAL A 300 -4.14 -21.49 -22.87
CA VAL A 300 -3.22 -22.60 -23.13
C VAL A 300 -3.99 -23.79 -23.70
N SER A 301 -3.47 -24.36 -24.80
CA SER A 301 -3.97 -25.63 -25.34
C SER A 301 -3.45 -26.79 -24.50
N LEU A 302 -4.35 -27.68 -24.08
CA LEU A 302 -4.00 -28.87 -23.29
C LEU A 302 -3.70 -30.09 -24.15
N SER A 303 -3.79 -29.98 -25.49
CA SER A 303 -3.72 -31.15 -26.39
C SER A 303 -2.37 -31.92 -26.35
N ALA A 304 -1.31 -31.29 -25.83
CA ALA A 304 0.01 -31.88 -25.63
C ALA A 304 0.40 -32.01 -24.16
N VAL A 305 -0.53 -31.75 -23.23
CA VAL A 305 -0.31 -31.79 -21.79
C VAL A 305 -0.72 -33.16 -21.25
N TRP A 306 0.11 -33.67 -20.35
CA TRP A 306 0.01 -34.98 -19.72
C TRP A 306 0.16 -34.84 -18.21
N ILE A 307 -0.38 -35.83 -17.50
CA ILE A 307 -0.39 -35.95 -16.05
C ILE A 307 0.00 -37.42 -15.72
N ALA A 308 0.91 -37.60 -14.78
CA ALA A 308 1.35 -38.91 -14.30
C ALA A 308 1.72 -38.87 -12.81
N ASP A 309 1.79 -40.04 -12.17
CA ASP A 309 2.11 -40.21 -10.74
C ASP A 309 3.31 -41.16 -10.49
N TYR A 310 4.15 -41.40 -11.51
CA TYR A 310 5.28 -42.33 -11.41
C TYR A 310 6.56 -41.81 -12.07
N ASP A 311 7.69 -42.24 -11.52
CA ASP A 311 9.02 -41.66 -11.76
C ASP A 311 9.62 -41.89 -13.15
N THR A 312 9.00 -42.74 -13.96
CA THR A 312 9.45 -43.11 -15.32
C THR A 312 8.49 -42.66 -16.42
N TYR A 313 7.55 -41.76 -16.10
CA TYR A 313 6.59 -41.16 -17.05
C TYR A 313 7.24 -40.66 -18.36
N TYR A 314 8.46 -40.12 -18.27
CA TYR A 314 9.23 -39.59 -19.40
C TYR A 314 9.59 -40.63 -20.46
N LEU A 315 9.40 -41.93 -20.18
CA LEU A 315 9.52 -43.01 -21.16
C LEU A 315 8.32 -43.11 -22.12
N VAL A 316 7.31 -42.25 -21.96
CA VAL A 316 6.24 -42.06 -22.96
C VAL A 316 6.79 -41.81 -24.36
N THR A 317 7.97 -41.19 -24.47
CA THR A 317 8.66 -40.93 -25.74
C THR A 317 9.14 -42.19 -26.47
N GLN A 318 9.19 -43.33 -25.77
CA GLN A 318 9.60 -44.64 -26.30
C GLN A 318 8.40 -45.58 -26.56
N GLY A 319 7.17 -45.06 -26.54
CA GLY A 319 5.95 -45.86 -26.67
C GLY A 319 5.27 -46.19 -25.33
N GLY A 320 5.77 -45.61 -24.23
CA GLY A 320 5.23 -45.78 -22.89
C GLY A 320 5.70 -47.07 -22.21
N MET A 321 6.17 -46.96 -20.97
CA MET A 321 6.10 -48.08 -20.05
C MET A 321 4.70 -48.07 -19.43
N PRO A 322 3.98 -49.20 -19.42
CA PRO A 322 2.70 -49.24 -18.74
C PRO A 322 2.92 -48.90 -17.26
N PRO A 323 2.14 -47.95 -16.70
CA PRO A 323 2.16 -47.66 -15.27
C PRO A 323 1.91 -48.95 -14.46
N GLN A 324 2.28 -48.96 -13.16
CA GLN A 324 1.74 -50.00 -12.28
C GLN A 324 0.20 -49.90 -12.29
N PRO A 325 -0.53 -50.96 -11.92
CA PRO A 325 -2.00 -50.91 -11.95
C PRO A 325 -2.63 -49.80 -11.11
N THR A 326 -1.89 -49.29 -10.11
CA THR A 326 -2.27 -48.17 -9.23
C THR A 326 -1.88 -46.81 -9.76
N ASP A 327 -1.01 -46.76 -10.76
CA ASP A 327 -0.45 -45.53 -11.29
C ASP A 327 -1.22 -45.13 -12.57
N PHE A 328 -1.07 -43.90 -13.04
CA PHE A 328 -1.64 -43.43 -14.29
C PHE A 328 -0.63 -42.69 -15.17
N LEU A 329 -0.82 -42.82 -16.49
CA LEU A 329 -0.24 -41.97 -17.51
C LEU A 329 -1.37 -41.43 -18.38
N ALA A 330 -1.78 -40.20 -18.14
CA ALA A 330 -2.94 -39.59 -18.78
C ALA A 330 -2.58 -38.33 -19.57
N ARG A 331 -3.34 -38.01 -20.61
CA ARG A 331 -3.24 -36.78 -21.40
C ARG A 331 -4.62 -36.22 -21.68
N PHE A 332 -4.70 -34.91 -21.79
CA PHE A 332 -5.96 -34.25 -22.09
C PHE A 332 -6.44 -34.58 -23.53
N PRO A 333 -7.76 -34.67 -23.75
CA PRO A 333 -8.31 -34.92 -25.07
C PRO A 333 -8.03 -33.76 -26.03
N SER A 334 -8.02 -34.05 -27.33
CA SER A 334 -7.76 -33.04 -28.36
C SER A 334 -8.82 -31.93 -28.32
N GLY A 335 -8.36 -30.68 -28.43
CA GLY A 335 -9.23 -29.50 -28.38
C GLY A 335 -9.49 -28.98 -26.96
N ALA A 336 -9.05 -29.68 -25.91
CA ALA A 336 -9.06 -29.17 -24.55
C ALA A 336 -8.16 -27.93 -24.42
N SER A 337 -8.63 -26.94 -23.66
CA SER A 337 -7.90 -25.70 -23.37
C SER A 337 -8.28 -25.13 -22.01
N ILE A 338 -7.40 -24.32 -21.45
CA ILE A 338 -7.57 -23.61 -20.19
C ILE A 338 -7.35 -22.11 -20.43
N GLY A 339 -8.33 -21.29 -20.06
CA GLY A 339 -8.25 -19.83 -20.19
C GLY A 339 -7.29 -19.23 -19.15
N PRO A 340 -6.86 -17.97 -19.30
CA PRO A 340 -6.06 -17.29 -18.27
C PRO A 340 -6.86 -17.21 -16.96
N GLY A 341 -6.20 -17.47 -15.83
CA GLY A 341 -6.84 -17.47 -14.50
C GLY A 341 -7.85 -18.59 -14.28
N ALA A 342 -7.93 -19.58 -15.17
CA ALA A 342 -8.89 -20.67 -15.07
C ALA A 342 -8.26 -21.93 -14.46
N PHE A 343 -9.11 -22.74 -13.83
CA PHE A 343 -8.78 -24.03 -13.24
C PHE A 343 -9.34 -25.19 -14.08
N ARG A 344 -8.71 -26.36 -14.02
CA ARG A 344 -9.25 -27.62 -14.55
C ARG A 344 -9.01 -28.74 -13.56
N VAL A 345 -10.06 -29.50 -13.28
CA VAL A 345 -10.03 -30.65 -12.37
C VAL A 345 -10.05 -31.95 -13.15
N VAL A 346 -9.13 -32.86 -12.82
CA VAL A 346 -9.15 -34.27 -13.23
C VAL A 346 -9.55 -35.12 -12.02
N SER A 347 -10.72 -35.77 -12.08
CA SER A 347 -11.09 -36.77 -11.08
C SER A 347 -10.38 -38.10 -11.33
N LEU A 348 -9.87 -38.75 -10.29
CA LEU A 348 -9.14 -40.00 -10.43
C LEU A 348 -10.03 -41.25 -10.30
N GLU A 349 -11.19 -41.17 -9.62
CA GLU A 349 -12.13 -42.29 -9.54
C GLU A 349 -13.17 -42.31 -10.68
N SER A 350 -14.07 -41.31 -10.75
CA SER A 350 -15.08 -41.16 -11.82
C SER A 350 -15.82 -39.82 -11.68
N ALA A 351 -16.37 -39.29 -12.77
CA ALA A 351 -17.18 -38.08 -12.71
C ALA A 351 -18.40 -38.19 -11.77
N THR A 352 -19.04 -39.36 -11.70
CA THR A 352 -20.19 -39.62 -10.83
C THR A 352 -19.80 -39.62 -9.35
N ALA A 353 -18.67 -40.26 -9.00
CA ALA A 353 -18.18 -40.27 -7.61
C ALA A 353 -17.78 -38.85 -7.16
N TYR A 354 -17.06 -38.13 -8.02
CA TYR A 354 -16.70 -36.73 -7.81
C TYR A 354 -17.92 -35.84 -7.57
N GLN A 355 -18.94 -35.96 -8.43
CA GLN A 355 -20.17 -35.18 -8.29
C GLN A 355 -20.91 -35.48 -6.99
N ALA A 356 -20.85 -36.72 -6.50
CA ALA A 356 -21.46 -37.07 -5.22
C ALA A 356 -20.79 -36.36 -4.02
N VAL A 357 -19.48 -36.06 -4.12
CA VAL A 357 -18.72 -35.34 -3.08
C VAL A 357 -18.88 -33.82 -3.23
N TYR A 358 -18.67 -33.28 -4.42
CA TYR A 358 -18.54 -31.84 -4.65
C TYR A 358 -19.81 -31.17 -5.20
N GLY A 359 -20.83 -31.94 -5.57
CA GLY A 359 -22.09 -31.42 -6.11
C GLY A 359 -21.99 -30.86 -7.54
N ALA A 360 -20.80 -30.94 -8.16
CA ALA A 360 -20.52 -30.50 -9.53
C ALA A 360 -19.68 -31.55 -10.25
N LEU A 361 -19.70 -31.55 -11.58
CA LEU A 361 -18.88 -32.47 -12.39
C LEU A 361 -17.43 -31.97 -12.48
N PRO A 362 -16.43 -32.87 -12.55
CA PRO A 362 -15.06 -32.49 -12.84
C PRO A 362 -14.95 -32.03 -14.31
N ASP A 363 -13.81 -31.47 -14.70
CA ASP A 363 -13.59 -31.11 -16.12
C ASP A 363 -13.17 -32.31 -16.96
N PHE A 364 -12.46 -33.26 -16.34
CA PHE A 364 -12.05 -34.54 -16.92
C PHE A 364 -12.06 -35.64 -15.85
N ASP A 365 -12.04 -36.90 -16.26
CA ASP A 365 -11.86 -38.03 -15.34
C ASP A 365 -10.97 -39.14 -15.91
N LEU A 366 -10.53 -40.03 -15.02
CA LEU A 366 -9.83 -41.27 -15.34
C LEU A 366 -10.78 -42.49 -15.41
N ASP A 367 -12.06 -42.28 -15.74
CA ASP A 367 -13.01 -43.36 -15.99
C ASP A 367 -13.68 -43.20 -17.37
N GLY A 368 -13.07 -43.83 -18.38
CA GLY A 368 -13.61 -43.81 -19.74
C GLY A 368 -14.98 -44.49 -19.91
N ALA A 369 -15.49 -45.18 -18.89
CA ALA A 369 -16.82 -45.77 -18.89
C ALA A 369 -17.90 -44.81 -18.33
N ASP A 370 -17.51 -43.78 -17.56
CA ASP A 370 -18.43 -42.77 -17.03
C ASP A 370 -18.62 -41.63 -18.04
N PRO A 371 -19.83 -41.39 -18.57
CA PRO A 371 -20.08 -40.29 -19.50
C PRO A 371 -20.24 -38.92 -18.82
N GLY A 372 -20.09 -38.83 -17.50
CA GLY A 372 -20.30 -37.62 -16.71
C GLY A 372 -19.31 -36.49 -17.03
N ALA A 373 -18.07 -36.83 -17.42
CA ALA A 373 -17.06 -35.88 -17.88
C ALA A 373 -16.31 -36.42 -19.11
N PRO A 374 -15.64 -35.56 -19.89
CA PRO A 374 -14.70 -36.01 -20.90
C PRO A 374 -13.56 -36.84 -20.29
N ALA A 375 -13.46 -38.10 -20.68
CA ALA A 375 -12.36 -38.95 -20.25
C ALA A 375 -11.00 -38.41 -20.73
N MET A 376 -10.00 -38.51 -19.86
CA MET A 376 -8.60 -38.39 -20.26
C MET A 376 -8.24 -39.50 -21.26
N LEU A 377 -7.10 -39.38 -21.92
CA LEU A 377 -6.58 -40.40 -22.82
C LEU A 377 -5.29 -40.96 -22.23
N GLY A 378 -4.99 -42.25 -22.42
CA GLY A 378 -3.71 -42.80 -21.96
C GLY A 378 -3.85 -44.19 -21.37
N SER A 379 -3.03 -44.49 -20.37
CA SER A 379 -2.98 -45.77 -19.67
C SER A 379 -3.28 -45.57 -18.19
N TYR A 380 -4.41 -46.06 -17.75
CA TYR A 380 -4.87 -46.07 -16.35
C TYR A 380 -5.94 -47.15 -16.19
N THR A 381 -6.23 -47.54 -14.96
CA THR A 381 -7.24 -48.54 -14.62
C THR A 381 -8.21 -47.97 -13.60
N SER A 382 -9.27 -48.71 -13.27
CA SER A 382 -10.20 -48.33 -12.17
C SER A 382 -9.55 -48.35 -10.79
N SER A 383 -8.30 -48.82 -10.68
CA SER A 383 -7.50 -48.80 -9.46
C SER A 383 -6.43 -47.71 -9.47
N SER A 384 -6.33 -46.94 -10.56
CA SER A 384 -5.42 -45.81 -10.64
C SER A 384 -5.90 -44.71 -9.70
N GLY A 385 -4.99 -44.14 -8.91
CA GLY A 385 -5.32 -43.15 -7.90
C GLY A 385 -4.09 -42.84 -7.06
N LEU A 386 -4.24 -41.89 -6.15
CA LEU A 386 -3.15 -41.42 -5.32
C LEU A 386 -3.12 -42.14 -3.96
N THR A 387 -1.94 -42.33 -3.40
CA THR A 387 -1.82 -42.87 -2.05
C THR A 387 -2.06 -41.79 -1.00
N ASN A 388 -2.63 -42.18 0.13
CA ASN A 388 -2.89 -41.26 1.24
C ASN A 388 -1.63 -40.76 1.95
N GLY A 389 -0.49 -41.45 1.78
CA GLY A 389 0.72 -41.25 2.58
C GLY A 389 1.75 -40.39 1.88
N ASP A 390 2.12 -40.78 0.67
CA ASP A 390 3.13 -40.12 -0.14
C ASP A 390 3.03 -40.56 -1.59
N GLU A 391 3.20 -39.61 -2.50
CA GLU A 391 3.32 -39.90 -3.92
C GLU A 391 3.90 -38.69 -4.66
N MET A 392 4.20 -38.88 -5.94
CA MET A 392 4.47 -37.77 -6.84
C MET A 392 3.31 -37.54 -7.80
N VAL A 393 3.16 -36.31 -8.27
CA VAL A 393 2.36 -35.96 -9.43
C VAL A 393 3.19 -35.04 -10.31
N VAL A 394 3.19 -35.30 -11.61
CA VAL A 394 3.89 -34.47 -12.59
C VAL A 394 2.94 -34.05 -13.69
N LEU A 395 2.96 -32.75 -13.98
CA LEU A 395 2.34 -32.14 -15.15
C LEU A 395 3.44 -31.91 -16.18
N PHE A 396 3.28 -32.42 -17.40
CA PHE A 396 4.33 -32.29 -18.42
C PHE A 396 3.76 -32.15 -19.83
N GLN A 397 4.59 -31.65 -20.74
CA GLN A 397 4.28 -31.52 -22.16
C GLN A 397 5.06 -32.52 -23.00
N TRP A 398 4.33 -33.16 -23.90
CA TRP A 398 4.91 -33.95 -24.98
C TRP A 398 3.92 -34.10 -26.15
N SER A 399 4.31 -33.63 -27.32
CA SER A 399 3.55 -33.79 -28.57
C SER A 399 4.22 -34.72 -29.57
N ALA A 400 5.56 -34.73 -29.60
CA ALA A 400 6.42 -35.60 -30.39
C ALA A 400 7.88 -35.26 -30.02
N GLY A 401 8.81 -36.22 -30.13
CA GLY A 401 10.23 -36.01 -29.88
C GLY A 401 10.79 -36.94 -28.81
N ASN A 402 12.08 -36.76 -28.52
CA ASN A 402 12.84 -37.67 -27.66
C ASN A 402 12.70 -37.37 -26.16
N LEU A 403 12.50 -36.10 -25.80
CA LEU A 403 12.40 -35.65 -24.42
C LEU A 403 11.01 -35.05 -24.14
N VAL A 404 10.60 -35.12 -22.89
CA VAL A 404 9.45 -34.38 -22.36
C VAL A 404 9.92 -33.05 -21.74
N THR A 405 9.02 -32.09 -21.62
CA THR A 405 9.24 -30.85 -20.87
C THR A 405 8.30 -30.84 -19.69
N ASP A 406 8.83 -30.71 -18.49
CA ASP A 406 7.99 -30.65 -17.29
C ASP A 406 7.37 -29.26 -17.19
N LEU A 407 6.10 -29.23 -16.78
CA LEU A 407 5.41 -28.00 -16.49
C LEU A 407 5.33 -27.79 -14.99
N ASP A 408 5.11 -28.83 -14.21
CA ASP A 408 5.09 -28.71 -12.77
C ASP A 408 5.32 -30.11 -12.19
N TYR A 409 5.89 -30.17 -11.00
CA TYR A 409 6.14 -31.39 -10.27
C TYR A 409 5.91 -31.19 -8.78
N LEU A 410 5.21 -32.16 -8.20
CA LEU A 410 4.94 -32.19 -6.78
C LEU A 410 5.24 -33.58 -6.22
N THR A 411 5.99 -33.64 -5.11
CA THR A 411 5.87 -34.76 -4.17
C THR A 411 5.18 -34.30 -2.91
N TYR A 412 4.36 -35.16 -2.31
CA TYR A 412 3.75 -34.90 -1.02
C TYR A 412 4.04 -36.01 -0.02
N GLY A 413 3.98 -35.68 1.27
CA GLY A 413 4.25 -36.59 2.38
C GLY A 413 5.73 -36.88 2.58
N ASN A 414 6.41 -37.41 1.55
CA ASN A 414 7.85 -37.59 1.48
C ASN A 414 8.33 -37.69 0.02
N THR A 415 9.63 -37.91 -0.20
CA THR A 415 10.26 -37.94 -1.55
C THR A 415 10.59 -39.35 -2.05
N SER A 416 10.07 -40.41 -1.42
CA SER A 416 10.41 -41.81 -1.76
C SER A 416 9.96 -42.22 -3.16
N THR A 417 8.88 -41.62 -3.65
CA THR A 417 8.34 -41.78 -5.01
C THR A 417 8.81 -40.67 -5.95
N GLY A 418 9.64 -39.75 -5.46
CA GLY A 418 10.15 -38.65 -6.27
C GLY A 418 10.96 -39.15 -7.45
N MET A 419 11.06 -38.33 -8.49
CA MET A 419 11.84 -38.64 -9.68
C MET A 419 13.19 -37.92 -9.73
N ASN A 420 14.08 -38.41 -10.57
CA ASN A 420 15.24 -37.66 -11.04
C ASN A 420 15.69 -38.27 -12.35
N LYS A 421 15.62 -37.52 -13.45
CA LYS A 421 16.02 -37.96 -14.79
C LYS A 421 17.35 -37.36 -15.23
N SER A 422 18.16 -36.84 -14.31
CA SER A 422 19.47 -36.26 -14.62
C SER A 422 20.35 -37.19 -15.44
N GLY A 423 20.77 -36.74 -16.62
CA GLY A 423 21.68 -37.51 -17.47
C GLY A 423 21.05 -38.75 -18.13
N VAL A 424 19.76 -38.99 -17.96
CA VAL A 424 19.07 -40.08 -18.64
C VAL A 424 19.09 -39.82 -20.14
N ASN A 425 19.59 -40.81 -20.90
CA ASN A 425 19.66 -40.73 -22.35
C ASN A 425 18.44 -41.42 -22.97
N VAL A 426 17.67 -40.67 -23.74
CA VAL A 426 16.54 -41.18 -24.53
C VAL A 426 16.78 -40.86 -26.00
N ASN A 427 16.96 -41.91 -26.81
CA ASN A 427 17.16 -41.79 -28.26
C ASN A 427 18.29 -40.81 -28.66
N GLY A 428 19.37 -40.74 -27.87
CA GLY A 428 20.51 -39.87 -28.12
C GLY A 428 20.38 -38.45 -27.56
N SER A 429 19.21 -38.08 -27.04
CA SER A 429 18.99 -36.84 -26.28
C SER A 429 19.19 -37.12 -24.79
N VAL A 430 19.77 -36.17 -24.05
CA VAL A 430 20.09 -36.33 -22.63
C VAL A 430 19.37 -35.26 -21.83
N TYR A 431 18.67 -35.68 -20.77
CA TYR A 431 18.05 -34.76 -19.83
C TYR A 431 19.10 -33.97 -19.05
N ALA A 432 18.83 -32.69 -18.85
CA ALA A 432 19.62 -31.80 -18.02
C ALA A 432 19.60 -32.25 -16.55
N SER A 433 20.47 -31.65 -15.74
CA SER A 433 20.56 -31.97 -14.32
C SER A 433 19.32 -31.46 -13.59
N GLU A 434 18.87 -32.24 -12.63
CA GLU A 434 17.75 -31.97 -11.73
C GLU A 434 18.20 -32.11 -10.29
N THR A 435 17.40 -31.57 -9.38
CA THR A 435 17.60 -31.67 -7.95
C THR A 435 17.61 -33.14 -7.50
N PRO A 436 18.70 -33.61 -6.84
CA PRO A 436 18.79 -34.97 -6.33
C PRO A 436 17.68 -35.29 -5.33
N LEU A 437 17.16 -36.52 -5.32
CA LEU A 437 16.05 -36.97 -4.46
C LEU A 437 16.21 -36.63 -2.96
N ASN A 438 17.44 -36.66 -2.46
CA ASN A 438 17.74 -36.34 -1.06
C ASN A 438 17.77 -34.84 -0.74
N SER A 439 17.62 -33.99 -1.75
CA SER A 439 17.58 -32.53 -1.68
C SER A 439 16.24 -31.95 -2.12
N GLN A 440 15.35 -32.77 -2.68
CA GLN A 440 13.97 -32.38 -2.96
C GLN A 440 13.19 -32.23 -1.65
N VAL A 441 12.18 -31.37 -1.64
CA VAL A 441 11.36 -31.10 -0.45
C VAL A 441 9.90 -31.36 -0.79
N ALA A 442 9.33 -32.39 -0.17
CA ALA A 442 7.93 -32.74 -0.37
C ALA A 442 6.99 -31.76 0.35
N ALA A 443 5.84 -31.51 -0.27
CA ALA A 443 4.71 -30.85 0.35
C ALA A 443 4.12 -31.70 1.50
N PRO A 444 3.29 -31.10 2.37
CA PRO A 444 2.52 -31.86 3.35
C PRO A 444 1.60 -32.89 2.66
N ALA A 445 1.35 -34.04 3.29
CA ALA A 445 0.32 -34.97 2.81
C ALA A 445 -1.09 -34.43 3.13
N PRO A 446 -2.05 -34.47 2.18
CA PRO A 446 -3.42 -34.08 2.46
C PRO A 446 -4.10 -35.07 3.42
N GLY A 447 -4.93 -34.53 4.32
CA GLY A 447 -5.79 -35.35 5.18
C GLY A 447 -7.01 -35.91 4.42
N SER A 448 -7.64 -36.96 4.96
CA SER A 448 -8.87 -37.48 4.36
C SER A 448 -10.00 -36.44 4.37
N GLY A 449 -10.61 -36.21 3.20
CA GLY A 449 -11.60 -35.17 2.95
C GLY A 449 -11.02 -33.76 2.89
N LYS A 450 -9.69 -33.64 2.74
CA LYS A 450 -8.94 -32.39 2.71
C LYS A 450 -8.00 -32.37 1.51
N SER A 451 -7.48 -31.18 1.22
CA SER A 451 -6.54 -30.93 0.14
C SER A 451 -5.29 -30.25 0.63
N ILE A 452 -4.26 -30.29 -0.22
CA ILE A 452 -3.19 -29.30 -0.22
C ILE A 452 -3.44 -28.33 -1.35
N HIS A 453 -3.22 -27.04 -1.10
CA HIS A 453 -3.34 -25.99 -2.11
C HIS A 453 -1.98 -25.37 -2.38
N ARG A 454 -1.74 -25.01 -3.63
CA ARG A 454 -0.63 -24.15 -4.02
C ARG A 454 -0.86 -22.74 -3.43
N CYS A 455 0.22 -22.13 -2.99
CA CYS A 455 0.29 -20.78 -2.41
C CYS A 455 1.45 -19.96 -3.01
N ASP A 456 2.05 -20.47 -4.07
CA ASP A 456 3.09 -19.79 -4.82
C ASP A 456 2.96 -20.13 -6.31
N THR A 457 2.17 -19.33 -7.04
CA THR A 457 2.06 -19.43 -8.50
C THR A 457 3.25 -18.83 -9.24
N ALA A 458 4.12 -18.09 -8.55
CA ALA A 458 5.39 -17.57 -9.08
C ALA A 458 6.54 -18.58 -8.93
N GLU A 459 6.32 -19.65 -8.15
CA GLU A 459 7.28 -20.73 -7.90
C GLU A 459 8.63 -20.16 -7.44
N THR A 460 8.59 -19.24 -6.48
CA THR A 460 9.72 -18.44 -6.00
C THR A 460 10.86 -19.26 -5.40
N SER A 461 10.55 -20.47 -4.93
CA SER A 461 11.54 -21.41 -4.38
C SER A 461 12.24 -22.26 -5.43
N GLU A 462 11.78 -22.23 -6.68
CA GLU A 462 12.27 -23.08 -7.76
C GLU A 462 13.49 -22.46 -8.49
N THR A 463 14.44 -23.31 -8.88
CA THR A 463 15.57 -22.95 -9.74
C THR A 463 15.11 -22.76 -11.18
N LYS A 464 15.00 -21.52 -11.62
CA LYS A 464 14.47 -21.12 -12.94
C LYS A 464 15.37 -21.39 -14.16
N THR A 465 16.49 -22.09 -13.99
CA THR A 465 17.46 -22.29 -15.09
C THR A 465 18.18 -23.63 -15.01
N GLY A 466 18.52 -24.20 -16.17
CA GLY A 466 19.39 -25.37 -16.27
C GLY A 466 18.71 -26.73 -16.06
N GLY A 467 17.39 -26.77 -15.84
CA GLY A 467 16.61 -27.98 -15.71
C GLY A 467 15.86 -28.38 -16.99
N ASN A 468 14.90 -29.32 -16.84
CA ASN A 468 14.12 -29.92 -17.93
C ASN A 468 12.70 -29.37 -18.05
N GLY A 469 12.34 -28.42 -17.19
CA GLY A 469 11.05 -27.76 -17.14
C GLY A 469 10.87 -26.67 -18.20
N SER A 470 9.67 -26.08 -18.20
CA SER A 470 9.34 -24.94 -19.06
C SER A 470 10.32 -23.80 -18.80
N GLY A 471 10.75 -23.08 -19.85
CA GLY A 471 11.73 -21.99 -19.67
C GLY A 471 13.11 -22.44 -19.16
N SER A 472 13.42 -23.74 -19.15
CA SER A 472 14.61 -24.34 -18.55
C SER A 472 14.59 -24.41 -17.01
N HIS A 473 13.42 -24.32 -16.38
CA HIS A 473 13.35 -24.49 -14.93
C HIS A 473 13.67 -25.93 -14.49
N ASP A 474 14.00 -26.10 -13.21
CA ASP A 474 14.17 -27.39 -12.55
C ASP A 474 13.01 -27.61 -11.57
N GLU A 475 11.90 -28.16 -12.07
CA GLU A 475 10.66 -28.37 -11.28
C GLU A 475 10.91 -29.20 -10.01
N THR A 476 11.94 -30.04 -10.02
CA THR A 476 12.31 -30.89 -8.88
C THR A 476 12.96 -30.13 -7.73
N SER A 477 13.35 -28.87 -7.96
CA SER A 477 13.98 -27.99 -6.97
C SER A 477 12.97 -27.18 -6.15
N GLU A 478 11.68 -27.19 -6.53
CA GLU A 478 10.64 -26.48 -5.79
C GLU A 478 10.56 -26.98 -4.34
N ASP A 479 10.50 -26.04 -3.39
CA ASP A 479 10.24 -26.38 -1.99
C ASP A 479 8.73 -26.58 -1.80
N GLY A 480 8.30 -27.84 -1.78
CA GLY A 480 6.89 -28.18 -1.60
C GLY A 480 6.27 -27.66 -0.31
N THR A 481 7.06 -27.30 0.71
CA THR A 481 6.55 -26.66 1.94
C THR A 481 6.32 -25.17 1.80
N VAL A 482 6.98 -24.52 0.83
CA VAL A 482 6.70 -23.13 0.43
C VAL A 482 5.53 -23.12 -0.54
N ALA A 483 5.63 -23.92 -1.59
CA ALA A 483 4.68 -23.95 -2.70
C ALA A 483 3.29 -24.45 -2.31
N PHE A 484 3.19 -25.46 -1.42
CA PHE A 484 1.90 -26.02 -1.02
C PHE A 484 1.67 -25.95 0.49
N LYS A 485 0.44 -25.60 0.88
CA LYS A 485 -0.01 -25.57 2.28
C LYS A 485 -1.16 -26.53 2.51
N TYR A 486 -1.19 -27.08 3.73
CA TYR A 486 -2.26 -27.93 4.24
C TYR A 486 -2.91 -27.26 5.45
N ASN A 487 -4.24 -27.18 5.47
CA ASN A 487 -5.00 -26.73 6.63
C ASN A 487 -6.20 -27.64 6.88
N SER A 488 -6.17 -28.38 7.99
CA SER A 488 -7.26 -29.29 8.38
C SER A 488 -8.62 -28.60 8.58
N GLY A 489 -8.64 -27.29 8.84
CA GLY A 489 -9.85 -26.49 9.01
C GLY A 489 -10.49 -26.06 7.69
N VAL A 490 -9.80 -26.23 6.57
CA VAL A 490 -10.25 -25.79 5.25
C VAL A 490 -10.65 -27.01 4.43
N ASN A 491 -11.74 -26.89 3.67
CA ASN A 491 -12.21 -27.96 2.78
C ASN A 491 -11.62 -27.75 1.40
N PRO A 492 -11.53 -28.81 0.57
CA PRO A 492 -11.14 -28.65 -0.81
C PRO A 492 -12.03 -27.64 -1.53
N SER A 493 -11.44 -26.86 -2.44
CA SER A 493 -12.15 -25.83 -3.20
C SER A 493 -11.95 -25.99 -4.71
N PRO A 494 -12.45 -27.10 -5.30
CA PRO A 494 -12.27 -27.34 -6.71
C PRO A 494 -12.83 -26.21 -7.58
N LYS A 495 -12.09 -25.92 -8.63
CA LYS A 495 -12.26 -24.88 -9.66
C LYS A 495 -12.18 -23.46 -9.10
N ALA A 496 -11.47 -23.27 -7.99
CA ALA A 496 -11.30 -21.97 -7.35
C ALA A 496 -9.92 -21.82 -6.72
N ALA A 497 -9.50 -20.57 -6.55
CA ALA A 497 -8.35 -20.25 -5.71
C ALA A 497 -8.60 -20.68 -4.26
N PRO A 498 -7.54 -20.97 -3.48
CA PRO A 498 -7.68 -21.21 -2.06
C PRO A 498 -8.39 -20.01 -1.38
N PRO A 499 -9.15 -20.24 -0.29
CA PRO A 499 -9.81 -19.14 0.41
C PRO A 499 -8.82 -18.06 0.87
N ALA A 500 -9.24 -16.79 0.83
CA ALA A 500 -8.42 -15.67 1.30
C ALA A 500 -7.85 -15.91 2.71
N GLY A 501 -6.56 -15.62 2.89
CA GLY A 501 -5.82 -15.91 4.13
C GLY A 501 -5.52 -17.39 4.41
N PHE A 502 -5.75 -18.29 3.44
CA PHE A 502 -5.24 -19.66 3.51
C PHE A 502 -3.72 -19.70 3.35
N CYS A 503 -3.21 -18.92 2.40
CA CYS A 503 -1.79 -18.74 2.17
C CYS A 503 -1.25 -17.68 3.16
N PRO A 504 -0.13 -17.98 3.85
CA PRO A 504 0.38 -17.17 4.95
C PRO A 504 1.14 -15.92 4.53
#